data_AF-A0A7V9EPY7-F1
#
_entry.id   AF-A0A7V9EPY7-F1
#
_cell.length_a   1.000
_cell.length_b   1.000
_cell.length_c   1.000
_cell.angle_alpha   90.00
_cell.angle_beta   90.00
_cell.angle_gamma   90.00
#
_symmetry.space_group_name_H-M   'P 1'
#
loop_
_entity.id
_entity.type
_entity.pdbx_description
1 polymer ?
#
loop_
_entity_poly.entity_id
_entity_poly.type
_entity_poly.pdbx_seq_one_letter_code
_entity_poly.pdbx_strand_id
1 'polypeptide(L)'
;VRDLRGLYVFADYLGGESGDFTGKIWTLRYDGQTATDFTDITADLFPTRRGGYPLLNPTSFGEDAAGELYLTDFGGGTGSVYKIVRGR
;
A
#
# COMPACT_ATOMS: atom_id res chain seq x y z
N VAL A 1 -2.04 -8.68 -13.91
CA VAL A 1 -3.16 -7.73 -13.72
C VAL A 1 -4.55 -8.38 -13.56
N ARG A 2 -4.93 -9.45 -14.29
CA ARG A 2 -6.27 -10.09 -14.16
C ARG A 2 -6.68 -10.47 -12.72
N ASP A 3 -5.74 -10.88 -11.89
CA ASP A 3 -5.96 -11.31 -10.50
C ASP A 3 -6.30 -10.19 -9.50
N LEU A 4 -6.08 -8.92 -9.86
CA LEU A 4 -6.27 -7.78 -8.97
C LEU A 4 -7.54 -6.99 -9.30
N ARG A 5 -8.32 -7.41 -10.32
CA ARG A 5 -9.58 -6.74 -10.64
C ARG A 5 -10.55 -6.83 -9.45
N GLY A 6 -11.18 -5.71 -9.14
CA GLY A 6 -12.09 -5.58 -7.99
C GLY A 6 -11.39 -5.55 -6.62
N LEU A 7 -10.04 -5.61 -6.58
CA LEU A 7 -9.28 -5.30 -5.37
C LEU A 7 -8.97 -3.80 -5.37
N TYR A 8 -9.38 -3.12 -4.31
CA TYR A 8 -9.03 -1.73 -4.07
C TYR A 8 -7.93 -1.70 -3.03
N VAL A 9 -6.88 -0.91 -3.28
CA VAL A 9 -5.80 -0.63 -2.34
C VAL A 9 -5.80 0.86 -2.03
N PHE A 10 -5.64 1.20 -0.77
CA PHE A 10 -5.56 2.59 -0.32
C PHE A 10 -4.70 2.67 0.94
N ALA A 11 -4.30 3.90 1.28
CA ALA A 11 -3.46 4.14 2.43
C ALA A 11 -3.86 5.43 3.15
N ASP A 12 -3.53 5.50 4.43
CA ASP A 12 -3.59 6.72 5.24
C ASP A 12 -2.16 7.17 5.53
N TYR A 13 -1.89 8.45 5.30
CA TYR A 13 -0.59 9.08 5.49
C TYR A 13 -0.12 9.02 6.95
N LEU A 14 -1.02 9.26 7.92
CA LEU A 14 -0.73 9.23 9.35
C LEU A 14 -1.15 7.91 10.01
N GLY A 15 -1.80 7.03 9.25
CA GLY A 15 -2.25 5.73 9.72
C GLY A 15 -3.61 5.78 10.37
N GLY A 16 -3.87 4.82 11.26
CA GLY A 16 -5.12 4.77 12.02
C GLY A 16 -5.04 5.60 13.31
N GLU A 17 -6.06 5.43 14.16
CA GLU A 17 -6.14 6.09 15.47
C GLU A 17 -5.11 5.56 16.51
N SER A 18 -4.08 4.81 16.08
CA SER A 18 -3.01 4.28 16.93
C SER A 18 -2.12 5.35 17.57
N GLY A 19 -2.11 6.56 17.01
CA GLY A 19 -1.36 7.70 17.56
C GLY A 19 0.16 7.63 17.35
N ASP A 20 0.65 6.64 16.61
CA ASP A 20 2.05 6.49 16.22
C ASP A 20 2.43 7.26 14.94
N PHE A 21 1.46 7.95 14.32
CA PHE A 21 1.61 8.76 13.10
C PHE A 21 2.31 8.01 11.95
N THR A 22 2.16 6.67 11.95
CA THR A 22 2.78 5.77 10.99
C THR A 22 1.72 5.29 10.03
N GLY A 23 1.99 5.48 8.74
CA GLY A 23 1.05 5.15 7.67
C GLY A 23 0.62 3.69 7.68
N LYS A 24 -0.56 3.48 7.11
CA LYS A 24 -1.21 2.17 7.04
C LYS A 24 -1.77 1.94 5.65
N ILE A 25 -1.74 0.68 5.21
CA ILE A 25 -2.19 0.26 3.89
C ILE A 25 -3.27 -0.80 4.07
N TRP A 26 -4.39 -0.61 3.38
CA TRP A 26 -5.51 -1.53 3.40
C TRP A 26 -5.91 -1.96 2.01
N THR A 27 -6.60 -3.10 1.97
CA THR A 27 -7.36 -3.52 0.82
C THR A 27 -8.83 -3.76 1.17
N LEU A 28 -9.69 -3.62 0.17
CA LEU A 28 -11.04 -4.17 0.18
C LEU A 28 -11.38 -4.76 -1.19
N ARG A 29 -12.38 -5.64 -1.23
CA ARG A 29 -13.04 -6.06 -2.47
C ARG A 29 -14.29 -5.23 -2.67
N TYR A 30 -14.52 -4.77 -3.89
CA TYR A 30 -15.73 -4.03 -4.24
C TYR A 30 -16.31 -4.55 -5.55
N ASP A 31 -17.58 -4.94 -5.51
CA ASP A 31 -18.30 -5.52 -6.64
C ASP A 31 -19.19 -4.49 -7.40
N GLY A 32 -19.12 -3.21 -7.01
CA GLY A 32 -19.97 -2.14 -7.54
C GLY A 32 -21.18 -1.83 -6.65
N GLN A 33 -21.44 -2.62 -5.61
CA GLN A 33 -22.51 -2.38 -4.64
C GLN A 33 -22.02 -2.48 -3.20
N THR A 34 -21.20 -3.49 -2.90
CA THR A 34 -20.79 -3.84 -1.53
C THR A 34 -19.28 -3.89 -1.42
N ALA A 35 -18.75 -3.31 -0.34
CA ALA A 35 -17.36 -3.49 0.06
C ALA A 35 -17.23 -4.67 1.04
N THR A 36 -16.33 -5.60 0.75
CA THR A 36 -16.02 -6.78 1.58
C THR A 36 -14.51 -6.92 1.78
N ASP A 37 -14.09 -7.86 2.62
CA ASP A 37 -12.68 -8.25 2.80
C ASP A 37 -11.74 -7.08 3.17
N PHE A 38 -12.24 -6.11 3.94
CA PHE A 38 -11.43 -5.01 4.46
C PHE A 38 -10.30 -5.56 5.34
N THR A 39 -9.06 -5.35 4.91
CA THR A 39 -7.86 -5.98 5.51
C THR A 39 -6.72 -4.98 5.60
N ASP A 40 -6.06 -4.87 6.76
CA ASP A 40 -4.75 -4.19 6.89
C ASP A 40 -3.68 -5.11 6.32
N ILE A 41 -3.00 -4.67 5.25
CA ILE A 41 -1.94 -5.41 4.57
C ILE A 41 -0.55 -4.78 4.79
N THR A 42 -0.43 -3.87 5.74
CA THR A 42 0.81 -3.10 5.98
C THR A 42 1.99 -4.05 6.21
N ALA A 43 1.78 -5.09 7.03
CA ALA A 43 2.81 -6.07 7.37
C ALA A 43 3.18 -7.01 6.21
N ASP A 44 2.32 -7.12 5.19
CA ASP A 44 2.61 -7.93 3.99
C ASP A 44 3.57 -7.21 3.04
N LEU A 45 3.57 -5.87 3.08
CA LEU A 45 4.37 -5.01 2.21
C LEU A 45 5.63 -4.47 2.89
N PHE A 46 5.55 -4.17 4.20
CA PHE A 46 6.60 -3.52 4.96
C PHE A 46 6.92 -4.24 6.28
N PRO A 47 8.19 -4.29 6.71
CA PRO A 47 9.36 -3.71 6.03
C PRO A 47 9.66 -4.39 4.69
N THR A 48 10.21 -3.63 3.74
CA THR A 48 10.39 -4.14 2.38
C THR A 48 11.26 -5.40 2.38
N ARG A 49 10.82 -6.44 1.67
CA ARG A 49 11.57 -7.71 1.59
C ARG A 49 13.03 -7.54 1.15
N ARG A 50 13.30 -6.56 0.28
CA ARG A 50 14.66 -6.13 -0.08
C ARG A 50 14.95 -4.80 0.60
N GLY A 51 16.07 -4.72 1.32
CA GLY A 51 16.52 -3.50 1.99
C GLY A 51 15.95 -3.28 3.40
N GLY A 52 14.80 -3.88 3.74
CA GLY A 52 14.22 -3.75 5.08
C GLY A 52 13.72 -2.34 5.40
N TYR A 53 13.33 -1.56 4.39
CA TYR A 53 12.86 -0.20 4.60
C TYR A 53 11.48 -0.22 5.25
N PRO A 54 11.23 0.58 6.30
CA PRO A 54 9.91 0.69 6.90
C PRO A 54 8.96 1.49 6.00
N LEU A 55 7.65 1.32 6.22
CA LEU A 55 6.68 2.30 5.77
C LEU A 55 6.69 3.46 6.76
N LEU A 56 6.70 4.69 6.25
CA LEU A 56 6.54 5.88 7.06
C LEU A 56 5.23 6.58 6.72
N ASN A 57 5.21 7.45 5.71
CA ASN A 57 4.04 8.22 5.33
C ASN A 57 3.68 8.01 3.85
N PRO A 58 2.81 7.04 3.52
CA PRO A 58 2.40 6.79 2.17
C PRO A 58 1.66 8.00 1.61
N THR A 59 2.00 8.39 0.38
CA THR A 59 1.48 9.61 -0.26
C THR A 59 0.66 9.33 -1.51
N SER A 60 0.97 8.25 -2.23
CA SER A 60 0.24 7.89 -3.45
C SER A 60 0.53 6.46 -3.90
N PHE A 61 -0.19 6.05 -4.93
CA PHE A 61 0.05 4.85 -5.70
C PHE A 61 0.23 5.20 -7.17
N GLY A 62 0.96 4.36 -7.90
CA GLY A 62 1.15 4.51 -9.34
C GLY A 62 1.11 3.18 -10.06
N GLU A 63 0.71 3.19 -11.32
CA GLU A 63 0.81 2.07 -12.24
C GLU A 63 1.65 2.50 -13.44
N ASP A 64 2.62 1.68 -13.83
CA ASP A 64 3.41 1.94 -15.04
C ASP A 64 2.77 1.35 -16.31
N ALA A 65 3.42 1.57 -17.47
CA ALA A 65 2.93 1.07 -18.75
C ALA A 65 2.91 -0.47 -18.87
N ALA A 66 3.60 -1.20 -17.98
CA ALA A 66 3.58 -2.65 -17.91
C ALA A 66 2.51 -3.19 -16.93
N GLY A 67 1.79 -2.30 -16.27
CA GLY A 67 0.77 -2.65 -15.27
C GLY A 67 1.36 -3.06 -13.92
N GLU A 68 2.58 -2.63 -13.62
CA GLU A 68 3.22 -2.84 -12.33
C GLU A 68 2.80 -1.76 -11.35
N LEU A 69 2.56 -2.13 -10.09
CA LEU A 69 2.07 -1.22 -9.06
C LEU A 69 3.21 -0.69 -8.19
N TYR A 70 3.09 0.57 -7.81
CA TYR A 70 4.06 1.29 -6.99
C TYR A 70 3.35 2.07 -5.88
N LEU A 71 4.07 2.30 -4.78
CA LEU A 71 3.69 3.14 -3.66
C LEU A 71 4.76 4.22 -3.46
N THR A 72 4.33 5.46 -3.25
CA THR A 72 5.23 6.55 -2.85
C THR A 72 5.11 6.80 -1.35
N ASP A 73 6.24 7.10 -0.71
CA ASP A 73 6.36 7.42 0.71
C ASP A 73 7.15 8.73 0.87
N PHE A 74 6.67 9.63 1.73
CA PHE A 74 7.35 10.90 2.05
C PHE A 74 7.63 11.06 3.55
N GLY A 75 7.94 9.97 4.25
CA GLY A 75 8.45 10.05 5.62
C GLY A 75 9.94 10.37 5.71
N GLY A 76 10.36 10.97 6.82
CA GLY A 76 11.78 11.19 7.13
C GLY A 76 12.48 12.29 6.29
N GLY A 77 11.71 13.10 5.55
CA GLY A 77 12.24 14.23 4.77
C GLY A 77 12.82 13.86 3.40
N THR A 78 12.69 12.60 2.98
CA THR A 78 13.09 12.12 1.65
C THR A 78 11.98 11.30 1.01
N GLY A 79 11.73 11.50 -0.28
CA GLY A 79 10.73 10.71 -1.02
C GLY A 79 11.28 9.35 -1.45
N SER A 80 10.48 8.29 -1.30
CA SER A 80 10.77 6.95 -1.79
C SER A 80 9.67 6.46 -2.72
N VAL A 81 10.05 5.63 -3.70
CA VAL A 81 9.12 4.92 -4.58
C VAL A 81 9.41 3.43 -4.45
N TYR A 82 8.43 2.67 -4.00
CA TYR A 82 8.51 1.23 -3.81
C TYR A 82 7.66 0.51 -4.84
N LYS A 83 8.21 -0.54 -5.45
CA LYS A 83 7.46 -1.43 -6.33
C LYS A 83 6.78 -2.53 -5.53
N ILE A 84 5.48 -2.71 -5.71
CA ILE A 84 4.71 -3.79 -5.10
C ILE A 84 4.86 -5.03 -5.98
N VAL A 85 5.35 -6.11 -5.39
CA VAL A 85 5.60 -7.38 -6.08
C VAL A 85 4.86 -8.50 -5.37
N ARG A 86 4.49 -9.54 -6.13
CA ARG A 86 3.97 -10.77 -5.51
C ARG A 86 5.04 -11.40 -4.60
N GLY A 87 4.63 -11.79 -3.40
CA GLY A 87 5.38 -12.75 -2.59
C GLY A 87 5.49 -14.07 -3.35
N ARG A 88 6.70 -14.62 -3.44
CA ARG A 88 6.89 -16.02 -3.86
C ARG A 88 6.29 -16.96 -2.85
#